data_AF-A0A5C6EIB5-F1
#
_entry.id   AF-A0A5C6EIB5-F1
#
_cell.length_a   1.000
_cell.length_b   1.000
_cell.length_c   1.000
_cell.angle_alpha   90.00
_cell.angle_beta   90.00
_cell.angle_gamma   90.00
#
_symmetry.space_group_name_H-M   'P 1'
#
loop_
_entity.id
_entity.type
_entity.pdbx_description
1 polymer ?
#
loop_
_entity_poly.entity_id
_entity_poly.type
_entity_poly.pdbx_seq_one_letter_code
_entity_poly.pdbx_strand_id
1 'polypeptide(L)'
;MTSPEWLITCEHGGNLVPKPFQSHFATPGAARALNSHRGYDPGALEAATQFAKAQVAELISSETTRLLVDLNRSQDNPGLYSPFTSNLSASQRATLLDDWYYPYRKQVEGELRSRIQSAGCVVHLSIHTFTPRFKGTWRPIDVGFLFDPVRAGEAAFCQAWLSDVKRKHPRVRAVANQPYAGTDDGFTTALRQKFADSNYLGIEVEISHRFWKRSPQSQKNIVRALLETIPPH
;
A
#
# COMPACT_ATOMS: atom_id res chain seq x y z
N MET A 1 20.37 -21.81 -1.96
CA MET A 1 19.63 -20.64 -2.48
C MET A 1 19.24 -19.82 -1.26
N THR A 2 19.63 -18.55 -1.19
CA THR A 2 19.20 -17.64 -0.13
C THR A 2 17.68 -17.46 -0.24
N SER A 3 16.94 -17.58 0.86
CA SER A 3 15.52 -17.19 0.90
C SER A 3 15.39 -15.74 0.42
N PRO A 4 14.36 -15.38 -0.36
CA PRO A 4 14.26 -14.02 -0.85
C PRO A 4 14.04 -13.05 0.29
N GLU A 5 14.52 -11.84 0.06
CA GLU A 5 14.32 -10.78 1.01
C GLU A 5 12.93 -10.17 0.85
N TRP A 6 12.38 -9.72 1.97
CA TRP A 6 11.08 -9.07 2.04
C TRP A 6 11.27 -7.57 2.19
N LEU A 7 10.44 -6.79 1.49
CA LEU A 7 10.26 -5.38 1.76
C LEU A 7 8.78 -5.11 2.00
N ILE A 8 8.46 -4.42 3.10
CA ILE A 8 7.10 -4.01 3.40
C ILE A 8 7.03 -2.48 3.30
N THR A 9 6.00 -1.99 2.61
CA THR A 9 5.74 -0.55 2.50
C THR A 9 4.32 -0.21 2.93
N CYS A 10 4.12 1.05 3.32
CA CYS A 10 2.82 1.63 3.66
C CYS A 10 2.81 3.12 3.34
N GLU A 11 2.35 3.46 2.14
CA GLU A 11 2.31 4.80 1.58
C GLU A 11 1.29 5.70 2.30
N HIS A 12 0.20 5.11 2.79
CA HIS A 12 -0.97 5.83 3.35
C HIS A 12 -1.15 5.57 4.85
N GLY A 13 -0.04 5.44 5.59
CA GLY A 13 -0.04 5.02 6.99
C GLY A 13 -0.60 6.03 7.99
N GLY A 14 -0.68 7.31 7.62
CA GLY A 14 -1.17 8.37 8.50
C GLY A 14 -1.71 9.58 7.76
N ASN A 15 -2.26 10.52 8.52
CA ASN A 15 -2.92 11.72 8.02
C ASN A 15 -2.28 13.02 8.52
N LEU A 16 -1.00 13.00 8.89
CA LEU A 16 -0.28 14.18 9.35
C LEU A 16 -0.12 15.19 8.21
N VAL A 17 -0.30 16.47 8.54
CA VAL A 17 -0.02 17.59 7.62
C VAL A 17 1.25 18.29 8.10
N PRO A 18 2.32 18.32 7.29
CA PRO A 18 3.53 19.04 7.63
C PRO A 18 3.26 20.53 7.85
N LYS A 19 4.00 21.13 8.78
CA LYS A 19 3.80 22.51 9.24
C LYS A 19 3.63 23.54 8.10
N PRO A 20 4.43 23.52 7.01
CA PRO A 20 4.28 24.49 5.92
C PRO A 20 2.92 24.44 5.20
N PHE A 21 2.20 23.32 5.27
CA PHE A 21 0.96 23.09 4.52
C PHE A 21 -0.30 23.08 5.39
N GLN A 22 -0.19 23.24 6.72
CA GLN A 22 -1.33 23.14 7.64
C GLN A 22 -2.46 24.14 7.31
N SER A 23 -2.12 25.33 6.82
CA SER A 23 -3.11 26.35 6.42
C SER A 23 -4.05 25.87 5.30
N HIS A 24 -3.57 25.04 4.38
CA HIS A 24 -4.39 24.46 3.30
C HIS A 24 -5.46 23.49 3.83
N PHE A 25 -5.28 22.99 5.05
CA PHE A 25 -6.17 22.03 5.69
C PHE A 25 -6.98 22.60 6.87
N ALA A 26 -6.99 23.93 7.03
CA ALA A 26 -7.66 24.60 8.15
C ALA A 26 -9.20 24.61 8.06
N THR A 27 -9.77 24.30 6.89
CA THR A 27 -11.23 24.29 6.73
C THR A 27 -11.88 23.07 7.39
N PRO A 28 -13.14 23.16 7.88
CA PRO A 28 -13.85 22.00 8.41
C PRO A 28 -13.99 20.85 7.40
N GLY A 29 -14.09 21.17 6.10
CA GLY A 29 -14.13 20.18 5.02
C GLY A 29 -12.81 19.41 4.88
N ALA A 30 -11.69 20.11 4.96
CA ALA A 30 -10.35 19.50 4.93
C ALA A 30 -10.10 18.66 6.18
N ALA A 31 -10.44 19.16 7.38
CA ALA A 31 -10.33 18.40 8.62
C ALA A 31 -11.15 17.09 8.58
N ARG A 32 -12.36 17.11 8.04
CA ARG A 32 -13.16 15.89 7.82
C ARG A 32 -12.51 14.93 6.83
N ALA A 33 -11.92 15.44 5.75
CA ALA A 33 -11.24 14.61 4.76
C ALA A 33 -10.00 13.93 5.35
N LEU A 34 -9.16 14.68 6.10
CA LEU A 34 -7.99 14.17 6.81
C LEU A 34 -8.35 13.04 7.77
N ASN A 35 -9.42 13.19 8.54
CA ASN A 35 -9.88 12.19 9.52
C ASN A 35 -10.74 11.08 8.91
N SER A 36 -10.65 10.86 7.60
CA SER A 36 -11.39 9.82 6.88
C SER A 36 -10.44 8.98 6.02
N HIS A 37 -10.98 7.93 5.40
CA HIS A 37 -10.27 7.11 4.41
C HIS A 37 -9.79 7.88 3.17
N ARG A 38 -10.15 9.17 3.04
CA ARG A 38 -9.59 10.06 2.02
C ARG A 38 -8.19 10.56 2.40
N GLY A 39 -7.95 10.75 3.70
CA GLY A 39 -6.71 11.30 4.25
C GLY A 39 -5.58 10.29 4.38
N TYR A 40 -5.93 9.04 4.62
CA TYR A 40 -5.03 7.93 4.93
C TYR A 40 -5.82 6.61 4.87
N ASP A 41 -5.13 5.49 5.05
CA ASP A 41 -5.73 4.16 5.08
C ASP A 41 -5.85 3.67 6.54
N PRO A 42 -7.06 3.70 7.15
CA PRO A 42 -7.21 3.40 8.57
C PRO A 42 -6.82 1.97 8.92
N GLY A 43 -5.73 1.83 9.67
CA GLY A 43 -5.18 0.55 10.12
C GLY A 43 -4.12 -0.04 9.19
N ALA A 44 -3.79 0.60 8.07
CA ALA A 44 -2.75 0.09 7.16
C ALA A 44 -1.38 0.00 7.84
N LEU A 45 -0.95 1.04 8.56
CA LEU A 45 0.34 1.06 9.25
C LEU A 45 0.47 -0.05 10.32
N GLU A 46 -0.60 -0.32 11.08
CA GLU A 46 -0.62 -1.40 12.07
C GLU A 46 -0.56 -2.79 11.39
N ALA A 47 -1.24 -2.96 10.25
CA ALA A 47 -1.15 -4.19 9.46
C ALA A 47 0.26 -4.36 8.87
N ALA A 48 0.84 -3.30 8.28
CA ALA A 48 2.18 -3.30 7.72
C ALA A 48 3.24 -3.64 8.78
N THR A 49 3.12 -3.07 9.97
CA THR A 49 3.98 -3.38 11.13
C THR A 49 3.93 -4.86 11.50
N GLN A 50 2.75 -5.49 11.43
CA GLN A 50 2.61 -6.93 11.70
C GLN A 50 3.25 -7.78 10.60
N PHE A 51 3.09 -7.42 9.33
CA PHE A 51 3.76 -8.09 8.22
C PHE A 51 5.28 -7.99 8.34
N ALA A 52 5.80 -6.79 8.59
CA ALA A 52 7.24 -6.54 8.74
C ALA A 52 7.84 -7.35 9.89
N LYS A 53 7.18 -7.37 11.05
CA LYS A 53 7.62 -8.18 12.20
C LYS A 53 7.62 -9.68 11.89
N ALA A 54 6.57 -10.18 11.25
CA ALA A 54 6.43 -11.62 10.97
C ALA A 54 7.43 -12.12 9.92
N GLN A 55 7.76 -11.29 8.93
CA GLN A 55 8.72 -11.63 7.87
C GLN A 55 10.16 -11.20 8.21
N VAL A 56 10.39 -10.59 9.39
CA VAL A 56 11.68 -9.99 9.77
C VAL A 56 12.17 -9.04 8.66
N ALA A 57 11.23 -8.25 8.14
CA ALA A 57 11.42 -7.38 6.99
C ALA A 57 11.52 -5.91 7.41
N GLU A 58 12.18 -5.12 6.57
CA GLU A 58 12.14 -3.67 6.71
C GLU A 58 10.73 -3.13 6.39
N LEU A 59 10.29 -2.14 7.17
CA LEU A 59 9.08 -1.37 6.92
C LEU A 59 9.44 0.07 6.53
N ILE A 60 9.09 0.48 5.30
CA ILE A 60 9.16 1.87 4.86
C ILE A 60 7.73 2.43 4.79
N SER A 61 7.40 3.36 5.67
CA SER A 61 6.05 3.92 5.77
C SER A 61 6.03 5.43 5.78
N SER A 62 4.88 6.00 5.42
CA SER A 62 4.61 7.43 5.54
C SER A 62 3.39 7.65 6.43
N GLU A 63 3.53 8.57 7.38
CA GLU A 63 2.42 9.08 8.19
C GLU A 63 1.85 10.39 7.65
N THR A 64 2.41 10.91 6.56
CA THR A 64 1.93 12.12 5.89
C THR A 64 0.66 11.80 5.10
N THR A 65 -0.35 12.68 5.19
CA THR A 65 -1.61 12.46 4.47
C THR A 65 -1.40 12.38 2.96
N ARG A 66 -2.03 11.39 2.32
CA ARG A 66 -2.09 11.29 0.85
C ARG A 66 -2.80 12.47 0.20
N LEU A 67 -3.56 13.27 0.97
CA LEU A 67 -4.19 14.48 0.46
C LEU A 67 -3.19 15.61 0.20
N LEU A 68 -1.98 15.53 0.77
CA LEU A 68 -0.92 16.49 0.48
C LEU A 68 -0.32 16.19 -0.90
N VAL A 69 0.30 15.01 -1.01
CA VAL A 69 0.82 14.38 -2.22
C VAL A 69 0.66 12.86 -2.04
N ASP A 70 0.10 12.19 -3.04
CA ASP A 70 -0.11 10.75 -2.97
C ASP A 70 1.16 9.99 -3.39
N LEU A 71 1.82 9.34 -2.44
CA LEU A 71 3.05 8.58 -2.67
C LEU A 71 2.83 7.34 -3.56
N ASN A 72 1.58 6.86 -3.66
CA ASN A 72 1.16 5.73 -4.47
C ASN A 72 0.60 6.16 -5.85
N ARG A 73 0.98 7.34 -6.35
CA ARG A 73 0.58 7.87 -7.67
C ARG A 73 1.77 8.38 -8.46
N SER A 74 1.75 8.20 -9.78
CA SER A 74 2.76 8.79 -10.67
C SER A 74 2.61 10.31 -10.79
N GLN A 75 3.66 11.00 -11.25
CA GLN A 75 3.70 12.47 -11.25
C GLN A 75 2.66 13.12 -12.17
N ASP A 76 2.33 12.43 -13.26
CA ASP A 76 1.34 12.82 -14.26
C ASP A 76 -0.09 12.40 -13.88
N ASN A 77 -0.26 11.65 -12.79
CA ASN A 77 -1.58 11.22 -12.35
C ASN A 77 -2.39 12.43 -11.83
N PRO A 78 -3.63 12.64 -12.33
CA PRO A 78 -4.47 13.76 -11.88
C PRO A 78 -4.86 13.68 -10.39
N GLY A 79 -4.74 12.50 -9.78
CA GLY A 79 -4.96 12.23 -8.36
C GLY A 79 -3.72 12.39 -7.48
N LEU A 80 -2.56 12.80 -8.01
CA LEU A 80 -1.35 13.05 -7.23
C LEU A 80 -1.57 14.12 -6.14
N TYR A 81 -2.29 15.18 -6.49
CA TYR A 81 -2.66 16.27 -5.58
C TYR A 81 -4.15 16.23 -5.29
N SER A 82 -4.53 16.49 -4.04
CA SER A 82 -5.94 16.61 -3.69
C SER A 82 -6.50 18.00 -4.04
N PRO A 83 -7.84 18.20 -4.00
CA PRO A 83 -8.41 19.54 -4.13
C PRO A 83 -7.93 20.57 -3.09
N PHE A 84 -7.33 20.12 -1.98
CA PHE A 84 -6.78 21.01 -0.95
C PHE A 84 -5.38 21.54 -1.31
N THR A 85 -4.67 20.86 -2.20
CA THR A 85 -3.30 21.18 -2.60
C THR A 85 -3.14 21.39 -4.11
N SER A 86 -4.23 21.30 -4.87
CA SER A 86 -4.24 21.52 -6.32
C SER A 86 -3.94 22.97 -6.70
N ASN A 87 -4.12 23.93 -5.79
CA ASN A 87 -3.84 25.35 -6.04
C ASN A 87 -2.42 25.78 -5.61
N LEU A 88 -1.57 24.86 -5.15
CA LEU A 88 -0.16 25.16 -4.85
C LEU A 88 0.54 25.70 -6.10
N SER A 89 1.37 26.73 -5.90
CA SER A 89 2.23 27.27 -6.96
C SER A 89 3.22 26.21 -7.45
N ALA A 90 3.81 26.44 -8.63
CA ALA A 90 4.86 25.55 -9.16
C ALA A 90 6.03 25.39 -8.17
N SER A 91 6.45 26.47 -7.50
CA SER A 91 7.52 26.43 -6.49
C SER A 91 7.12 25.61 -5.25
N GLN A 92 5.90 25.79 -4.74
CA GLN A 92 5.40 25.00 -3.61
C GLN A 92 5.27 23.52 -3.95
N ARG A 93 4.85 23.19 -5.17
CA ARG A 93 4.79 21.80 -5.65
C ARG A 93 6.18 21.19 -5.76
N ALA A 94 7.17 21.93 -6.27
CA ALA A 94 8.55 21.47 -6.33
C ALA A 94 9.08 21.13 -4.93
N THR A 95 8.96 22.06 -3.97
CA THR A 95 9.32 21.81 -2.57
C THR A 95 8.59 20.59 -1.99
N LEU A 96 7.29 20.48 -2.23
CA LEU A 96 6.51 19.33 -1.76
C LEU A 96 7.02 18.00 -2.32
N LEU A 97 7.38 17.96 -3.61
CA LEU A 97 7.91 16.75 -4.22
C LEU A 97 9.32 16.41 -3.69
N ASP A 98 10.19 17.42 -3.57
CA ASP A 98 11.56 17.25 -3.10
C ASP A 98 11.66 16.78 -1.66
N ASP A 99 10.75 17.22 -0.80
CA ASP A 99 10.80 16.96 0.64
C ASP A 99 9.99 15.71 1.05
N TRP A 100 8.92 15.34 0.34
CA TRP A 100 8.04 14.22 0.73
C TRP A 100 7.91 13.11 -0.31
N TYR A 101 7.79 13.43 -1.59
CA TYR A 101 7.50 12.43 -2.62
C TYR A 101 8.75 11.68 -3.08
N TYR A 102 9.77 12.41 -3.53
CA TYR A 102 11.00 11.80 -4.03
C TYR A 102 11.79 11.06 -2.95
N PRO A 103 11.94 11.57 -1.71
CA PRO A 103 12.68 10.86 -0.68
C PRO A 103 12.10 9.48 -0.39
N TYR A 104 10.77 9.39 -0.23
CA TYR A 104 10.09 8.12 0.00
C TYR A 104 10.31 7.14 -1.15
N ARG A 105 10.05 7.57 -2.40
CA ARG A 105 10.17 6.66 -3.55
C ARG A 105 11.63 6.26 -3.81
N LYS A 106 12.59 7.16 -3.64
CA LYS A 106 14.03 6.86 -3.76
C LYS A 106 14.49 5.88 -2.68
N GLN A 107 14.00 6.00 -1.46
CA GLN A 107 14.32 5.05 -0.38
C GLN A 107 13.85 3.64 -0.75
N VAL A 108 12.58 3.48 -1.13
CA VAL A 108 12.02 2.19 -1.55
C VAL A 108 12.76 1.61 -2.75
N GLU A 109 13.02 2.43 -3.79
CA GLU A 109 13.78 1.99 -4.96
C GLU A 109 15.22 1.58 -4.63
N GLY A 110 15.86 2.28 -3.71
CA GLY A 110 17.22 1.98 -3.23
C GLY A 110 17.28 0.64 -2.52
N GLU A 111 16.36 0.40 -1.60
CA GLU A 111 16.24 -0.88 -0.89
C GLU A 111 15.96 -2.03 -1.85
N LEU A 112 14.97 -1.89 -2.75
CA LEU A 112 14.70 -2.93 -3.74
C LEU A 112 15.92 -3.28 -4.59
N ARG A 113 16.69 -2.28 -5.04
CA ARG A 113 17.92 -2.52 -5.80
C ARG A 113 18.96 -3.27 -4.97
N SER A 114 19.17 -2.86 -3.72
CA SER A 114 20.12 -3.51 -2.80
C SER A 114 19.77 -4.99 -2.60
N ARG A 115 18.49 -5.28 -2.31
CA ARG A 115 17.97 -6.65 -2.07
C ARG A 115 18.03 -7.54 -3.31
N ILE A 116 17.73 -6.99 -4.48
CA ILE A 116 17.86 -7.71 -5.75
C ILE A 116 19.33 -8.03 -6.02
N GLN A 117 20.25 -7.11 -5.71
CA GLN A 117 21.68 -7.35 -5.88
C GLN A 117 22.23 -8.40 -4.90
N SER A 118 21.74 -8.45 -3.66
CA SER A 118 22.20 -9.42 -2.64
C SER A 118 21.58 -10.80 -2.80
N ALA A 119 20.26 -10.88 -3.03
CA ALA A 119 19.47 -12.11 -2.94
C ALA A 119 18.89 -12.58 -4.29
N GLY A 120 19.04 -11.79 -5.36
CA GLY A 120 18.57 -12.11 -6.71
C GLY A 120 17.07 -11.85 -6.92
N CYS A 121 16.25 -11.90 -5.87
CA CYS A 121 14.82 -11.63 -5.93
C CYS A 121 14.31 -11.00 -4.62
N VAL A 122 13.31 -10.13 -4.73
CA VAL A 122 12.63 -9.50 -3.59
C VAL A 122 11.10 -9.64 -3.70
N VAL A 123 10.45 -9.96 -2.59
CA VAL A 123 8.99 -9.87 -2.46
C VAL A 123 8.65 -8.57 -1.76
N HIS A 124 8.00 -7.66 -2.48
CA HIS A 124 7.57 -6.37 -1.98
C HIS A 124 6.06 -6.37 -1.74
N LEU A 125 5.66 -6.23 -0.48
CA LEU A 125 4.25 -6.01 -0.12
C LEU A 125 4.01 -4.53 0.22
N SER A 126 3.19 -3.87 -0.59
CA SER A 126 2.61 -2.57 -0.24
C SER A 126 1.27 -2.79 0.46
N ILE A 127 1.17 -2.35 1.71
CA ILE A 127 0.04 -2.68 2.59
C ILE A 127 -0.93 -1.50 2.67
N HIS A 128 -2.16 -1.76 2.24
CA HIS A 128 -3.23 -0.77 2.14
C HIS A 128 -4.50 -1.20 2.87
N THR A 129 -5.41 -0.25 3.08
CA THR A 129 -6.76 -0.58 3.49
C THR A 129 -7.81 0.18 2.69
N PHE A 130 -8.91 -0.50 2.39
CA PHE A 130 -10.00 0.09 1.61
C PHE A 130 -11.30 0.19 2.38
N THR A 131 -12.17 1.12 1.95
CA THR A 131 -13.52 1.24 2.50
C THR A 131 -14.47 0.13 2.02
N PRO A 132 -15.20 -0.60 2.87
CA PRO A 132 -16.12 -1.63 2.39
C PRO A 132 -17.34 -1.02 1.69
N ARG A 133 -17.57 0.30 1.78
CA ARG A 133 -18.62 1.00 1.04
C ARG A 133 -18.01 1.98 0.06
N PHE A 134 -18.27 1.78 -1.22
CA PHE A 134 -17.86 2.67 -2.29
C PHE A 134 -19.11 3.21 -3.01
N LYS A 135 -19.25 4.54 -3.06
CA LYS A 135 -20.42 5.23 -3.62
C LYS A 135 -21.77 4.67 -3.11
N GLY A 136 -21.82 4.33 -1.83
CA GLY A 136 -23.01 3.76 -1.18
C GLY A 136 -23.13 2.24 -1.27
N THR A 137 -22.46 1.59 -2.23
CA THR A 137 -22.52 0.15 -2.46
C THR A 137 -21.55 -0.62 -1.57
N TRP A 138 -22.03 -1.70 -0.97
CA TRP A 138 -21.23 -2.61 -0.15
C TRP A 138 -20.35 -3.53 -1.02
N ARG A 139 -19.07 -3.62 -0.68
CA ARG A 139 -18.08 -4.53 -1.27
C ARG A 139 -17.94 -5.75 -0.35
N PRO A 140 -18.41 -6.95 -0.74
CA PRO A 140 -18.34 -8.16 0.09
C PRO A 140 -16.95 -8.82 0.05
N ILE A 141 -15.89 -8.01 0.09
CA ILE A 141 -14.49 -8.42 0.02
C ILE A 141 -13.84 -8.11 1.36
N ASP A 142 -12.98 -9.02 1.83
CA ASP A 142 -12.23 -8.86 3.07
C ASP A 142 -10.79 -8.46 2.79
N VAL A 143 -10.18 -9.10 1.80
CA VAL A 143 -8.78 -8.90 1.39
C VAL A 143 -8.70 -8.93 -0.14
N GLY A 144 -7.98 -7.98 -0.72
CA GLY A 144 -7.55 -7.97 -2.10
C GLY A 144 -6.06 -8.23 -2.21
N PHE A 145 -5.64 -9.10 -3.11
CA PHE A 145 -4.25 -9.15 -3.56
C PHE A 145 -4.17 -8.57 -4.96
N LEU A 146 -3.52 -7.41 -5.08
CA LEU A 146 -3.40 -6.70 -6.34
C LEU A 146 -2.01 -6.92 -6.92
N PHE A 147 -1.99 -7.43 -8.14
CA PHE A 147 -0.77 -7.80 -8.86
C PHE A 147 -1.00 -7.67 -10.37
N ASP A 148 0.09 -7.61 -11.13
CA ASP A 148 0.00 -7.64 -12.59
C ASP A 148 -0.15 -9.10 -13.07
N PRO A 149 -1.29 -9.48 -13.67
CA PRO A 149 -1.52 -10.85 -14.12
C PRO A 149 -0.59 -11.28 -15.27
N VAL A 150 0.07 -10.35 -15.98
CA VAL A 150 1.04 -10.71 -17.02
C VAL A 150 2.41 -11.08 -16.46
N ARG A 151 2.67 -10.77 -15.18
CA ARG A 151 3.90 -11.13 -14.46
C ARG A 151 3.71 -12.48 -13.79
N ALA A 152 4.39 -13.49 -14.33
CA ALA A 152 4.17 -14.87 -13.95
C ALA A 152 4.55 -15.13 -12.48
N GLY A 153 5.60 -14.47 -11.98
CA GLY A 153 6.02 -14.57 -10.59
C GLY A 153 4.96 -14.06 -9.62
N GLU A 154 4.43 -12.86 -9.86
CA GLU A 154 3.36 -12.28 -9.04
C GLU A 154 2.07 -13.10 -9.11
N ALA A 155 1.68 -13.52 -10.33
CA ALA A 155 0.47 -14.32 -10.54
C ALA A 155 0.53 -15.66 -9.81
N ALA A 156 1.65 -16.38 -9.91
CA ALA A 156 1.84 -17.66 -9.21
C ALA A 156 1.80 -17.49 -7.69
N PHE A 157 2.50 -16.48 -7.16
CA PHE A 157 2.53 -16.20 -5.73
C PHE A 157 1.14 -15.84 -5.19
N CYS A 158 0.42 -14.92 -5.82
CA CYS A 158 -0.91 -14.51 -5.37
C CYS A 158 -1.94 -15.66 -5.50
N GLN A 159 -1.85 -16.50 -6.54
CA GLN A 159 -2.71 -17.67 -6.67
C GLN A 159 -2.46 -18.71 -5.57
N ALA A 160 -1.19 -18.95 -5.22
CA ALA A 160 -0.83 -19.81 -4.09
C ALA A 160 -1.39 -19.26 -2.78
N TRP A 161 -1.20 -17.95 -2.53
CA TRP A 161 -1.71 -17.30 -1.32
C TRP A 161 -3.24 -17.38 -1.22
N LEU A 162 -3.96 -17.06 -2.30
CA LEU A 162 -5.41 -17.17 -2.37
C LEU A 162 -5.91 -18.59 -2.09
N SER A 163 -5.24 -19.59 -2.66
CA SER A 163 -5.59 -21.00 -2.49
C SER A 163 -5.43 -21.41 -1.02
N ASP A 164 -4.34 -20.99 -0.37
CA ASP A 164 -4.10 -21.30 1.04
C ASP A 164 -5.02 -20.54 1.99
N VAL A 165 -5.35 -19.26 1.72
CA VAL A 165 -6.40 -18.53 2.46
C VAL A 165 -7.73 -19.25 2.36
N LYS A 166 -8.15 -19.64 1.15
CA LYS A 166 -9.41 -20.35 0.93
C LYS A 166 -9.45 -21.68 1.67
N ARG A 167 -8.32 -22.39 1.73
CA ARG A 167 -8.20 -23.71 2.37
C ARG A 167 -8.16 -23.62 3.89
N LYS A 168 -7.33 -22.73 4.46
CA LYS A 168 -7.12 -22.64 5.92
C LYS A 168 -8.10 -21.68 6.62
N HIS A 169 -8.56 -20.65 5.93
CA HIS A 169 -9.45 -19.61 6.47
C HIS A 169 -10.63 -19.32 5.53
N PRO A 170 -11.52 -20.31 5.26
CA PRO A 170 -12.60 -20.18 4.27
C PRO A 170 -13.63 -19.07 4.54
N ARG A 171 -13.62 -18.47 5.74
CA ARG A 171 -14.46 -17.32 6.10
C ARG A 171 -13.85 -15.98 5.70
N VAL A 172 -12.56 -15.94 5.35
CA VAL A 172 -11.89 -14.74 4.84
C VAL A 172 -12.12 -14.67 3.33
N ARG A 173 -12.87 -13.67 2.89
CA ARG A 173 -13.17 -13.47 1.46
C ARG A 173 -12.01 -12.73 0.80
N ALA A 174 -10.94 -13.46 0.52
CA ALA A 174 -9.79 -13.00 -0.25
C ALA A 174 -10.03 -13.16 -1.75
N VAL A 175 -9.65 -12.16 -2.54
CA VAL A 175 -9.84 -12.13 -4.00
C VAL A 175 -8.62 -11.52 -4.69
N ALA A 176 -8.40 -11.89 -5.96
CA ALA A 176 -7.41 -11.25 -6.82
C ALA A 176 -7.96 -9.97 -7.43
N ASN A 177 -7.12 -8.92 -7.51
CA ASN A 177 -7.36 -7.72 -8.31
C ASN A 177 -8.74 -7.08 -8.09
N GLN A 178 -9.17 -7.06 -6.82
CA GLN A 178 -10.29 -6.29 -6.34
C GLN A 178 -9.96 -5.78 -4.93
N PRO A 179 -10.39 -4.56 -4.56
CA PRO A 179 -11.38 -3.76 -5.26
C PRO A 179 -10.83 -2.84 -6.36
N TYR A 180 -9.51 -2.86 -6.59
CA TYR A 180 -8.83 -2.12 -7.66
C TYR A 180 -8.09 -3.11 -8.55
N ALA A 181 -7.70 -2.69 -9.75
CA ALA A 181 -6.85 -3.54 -10.59
C ALA A 181 -5.41 -3.46 -10.05
N GLY A 182 -4.68 -4.58 -10.05
CA GLY A 182 -3.25 -4.58 -9.74
C GLY A 182 -2.38 -3.88 -10.77
N THR A 183 -2.96 -3.42 -11.87
CA THR A 183 -2.32 -2.67 -12.95
C THR A 183 -2.72 -1.18 -12.97
N ASP A 184 -3.54 -0.73 -12.02
CA ASP A 184 -3.84 0.70 -11.86
C ASP A 184 -2.54 1.48 -11.60
N ASP A 185 -2.57 2.80 -11.87
CA ASP A 185 -1.44 3.66 -11.50
C ASP A 185 -1.21 3.56 -9.99
N GLY A 186 0.00 3.13 -9.64
CA GLY A 186 0.42 2.73 -8.31
C GLY A 186 1.95 2.68 -8.26
N PHE A 187 2.53 2.71 -7.07
CA PHE A 187 3.96 2.63 -6.91
C PHE A 187 4.46 1.25 -7.31
N THR A 188 3.75 0.17 -6.97
CA THR A 188 4.08 -1.18 -7.44
C THR A 188 4.11 -1.24 -8.97
N THR A 189 3.11 -0.69 -9.65
CA THR A 189 3.05 -0.58 -11.12
C THR A 189 4.25 0.20 -11.69
N ALA A 190 4.60 1.34 -11.10
CA ALA A 190 5.78 2.11 -11.51
C ALA A 190 7.10 1.36 -11.27
N LEU A 191 7.20 0.57 -10.20
CA LEU A 191 8.38 -0.23 -9.88
C LEU A 191 8.54 -1.42 -10.85
N ARG A 192 7.44 -2.01 -11.35
CA ARG A 192 7.48 -3.06 -12.38
C ARG A 192 8.10 -2.59 -13.70
N GLN A 193 8.10 -1.29 -13.98
CA GLN A 193 8.81 -0.72 -15.15
C GLN A 193 10.33 -0.63 -14.92
N LYS A 194 10.78 -0.68 -13.67
CA LYS A 194 12.19 -0.58 -13.27
C LYS A 194 12.83 -1.92 -12.95
N PHE A 195 12.02 -2.91 -12.55
CA PHE A 195 12.48 -4.22 -12.11
C PHE A 195 11.79 -5.37 -12.85
N ALA A 196 12.58 -6.37 -13.25
CA ALA A 196 12.12 -7.49 -14.07
C ALA A 196 11.26 -8.48 -13.26
N ASP A 197 10.40 -9.23 -13.95
CA ASP A 197 9.56 -10.26 -13.30
C ASP A 197 10.40 -11.34 -12.59
N SER A 198 11.60 -11.62 -13.11
CA SER A 198 12.52 -12.60 -12.54
C SER A 198 13.14 -12.19 -11.20
N ASN A 199 13.04 -10.92 -10.79
CA ASN A 199 13.69 -10.43 -9.57
C ASN A 199 12.81 -9.53 -8.68
N TYR A 200 11.61 -9.16 -9.12
CA TYR A 200 10.72 -8.29 -8.35
C TYR A 200 9.26 -8.74 -8.45
N LEU A 201 8.72 -9.15 -7.30
CA LEU A 201 7.30 -9.39 -7.10
C LEU A 201 6.72 -8.21 -6.32
N GLY A 202 5.99 -7.32 -7.00
CA GLY A 202 5.31 -6.19 -6.39
C GLY A 202 3.84 -6.51 -6.17
N ILE A 203 3.39 -6.57 -4.92
CA ILE A 203 2.03 -6.96 -4.59
C ILE A 203 1.43 -5.94 -3.62
N GLU A 204 0.23 -5.46 -3.92
CA GLU A 204 -0.54 -4.65 -2.97
C GLU A 204 -1.50 -5.56 -2.20
N VAL A 205 -1.47 -5.46 -0.87
CA VAL A 205 -2.39 -6.18 0.01
C VAL A 205 -3.41 -5.18 0.55
N GLU A 206 -4.63 -5.29 0.04
CA GLU A 206 -5.74 -4.41 0.37
C GLU A 206 -6.65 -5.05 1.42
N ILE A 207 -6.61 -4.56 2.66
CA ILE A 207 -7.43 -5.11 3.75
C ILE A 207 -8.64 -4.20 3.99
N SER A 208 -9.85 -4.76 4.10
CA SER A 208 -11.02 -3.93 4.40
C SER A 208 -10.86 -3.21 5.76
N HIS A 209 -10.87 -1.88 5.79
CA HIS A 209 -10.75 -1.10 7.03
C HIS A 209 -11.90 -1.32 8.02
N ARG A 210 -12.94 -2.09 7.62
CA ARG A 210 -14.05 -2.50 8.48
C ARG A 210 -13.57 -3.29 9.69
N PHE A 211 -12.50 -4.07 9.52
CA PHE A 211 -11.94 -4.87 10.61
C PHE A 211 -11.25 -3.96 11.63
N TRP A 212 -10.43 -3.01 11.15
CA TRP A 212 -9.81 -1.99 12.00
C TRP A 212 -10.86 -1.17 12.76
N LYS A 213 -11.87 -0.67 12.04
CA LYS A 213 -12.96 0.13 12.62
C LYS A 213 -13.84 -0.63 13.60
N ARG A 214 -13.90 -1.97 13.49
CA ARG A 214 -14.58 -2.81 14.48
C ARG A 214 -13.74 -2.93 15.75
N SER A 215 -12.47 -3.33 15.61
CA SER A 215 -11.48 -3.31 16.68
C SER A 215 -10.08 -3.64 16.14
N PRO A 216 -9.00 -3.17 16.79
CA PRO A 216 -7.64 -3.59 16.45
C PRO A 216 -7.47 -5.12 16.44
N GLN A 217 -8.09 -5.82 17.40
CA GLN A 217 -8.05 -7.28 17.43
C GLN A 217 -8.71 -7.94 16.22
N SER A 218 -9.81 -7.36 15.71
CA SER A 218 -10.47 -7.89 14.51
C SER A 218 -9.58 -7.77 13.28
N GLN A 219 -8.78 -6.71 13.15
CA GLN A 219 -7.81 -6.60 12.07
C GLN A 219 -6.64 -7.57 12.27
N LYS A 220 -6.10 -7.69 13.50
CA LYS A 220 -5.04 -8.64 13.84
C LYS A 220 -5.39 -10.07 13.47
N ASN A 221 -6.65 -10.48 13.65
CA ASN A 221 -7.11 -11.81 13.23
C ASN A 221 -7.06 -12.01 11.71
N ILE A 222 -7.38 -10.97 10.92
CA ILE A 222 -7.26 -11.03 9.46
C ILE A 222 -5.79 -11.08 9.04
N VAL A 223 -4.94 -10.22 9.60
CA VAL A 223 -3.51 -10.19 9.29
C VAL A 223 -2.84 -11.52 9.66
N ARG A 224 -3.20 -12.11 10.81
CA ARG A 224 -2.74 -13.46 11.19
C ARG A 224 -3.11 -14.51 10.16
N ALA A 225 -4.37 -14.54 9.71
CA ALA A 225 -4.81 -15.48 8.69
C ALA A 225 -4.01 -15.34 7.38
N LEU A 226 -3.68 -14.10 7.00
CA LEU A 226 -2.83 -13.84 5.84
C LEU A 226 -1.39 -14.31 6.04
N LEU A 227 -0.80 -14.08 7.22
CA LEU A 227 0.55 -14.54 7.57
C LEU A 227 0.67 -16.07 7.67
N GLU A 228 -0.36 -16.76 8.16
CA GLU A 228 -0.40 -18.24 8.24
C GLU A 228 -0.52 -18.92 6.86
N THR A 229 -0.83 -18.14 5.82
CA THR A 229 -1.10 -18.61 4.45
C THR A 229 -0.24 -17.95 3.38
N ILE A 230 0.65 -17.04 3.77
CA ILE A 230 1.58 -16.40 2.84
C ILE A 230 2.50 -17.49 2.27
N PRO A 231 2.66 -17.57 0.93
CA PRO A 231 3.51 -18.59 0.34
C PRO A 231 4.93 -18.48 0.86
N PRO A 232 5.58 -19.62 1.22
CA PRO A 232 7.00 -19.61 1.45
C PRO A 232 7.71 -19.31 0.13
N HIS A 233 8.85 -18.65 0.20
CA HIS A 233 9.76 -18.54 -0.92
C HIS A 233 11.19 -18.91 -0.50
#